data_AF-A0A7K2CSS8-F1
#
_entry.id   AF-A0A7K2CSS8-F1
#
_cell.length_a   1.000
_cell.length_b   1.000
_cell.length_c   1.000
_cell.angle_alpha   90.00
_cell.angle_beta   90.00
_cell.angle_gamma   90.00
#
_symmetry.space_group_name_H-M   'P 1'
#
loop_
_entity.id
_entity.type
_entity.pdbx_description
1 polymer ?
#
loop_
_entity_poly.entity_id
_entity_poly.type
_entity_poly.pdbx_seq_one_letter_code
_entity_poly.pdbx_strand_id
1 'polypeptide(L)'
;MILTGNIEIEGGLLFGWAAIDIAGFARASGMDTYDSVRTRVNGHPDVYGMFPSVDLAADILTPGEGQIKALALVGANPVISSAGGGPDLEQALNHLEVSFALDLYINETNKHADYVLPVAHFYEREDLPLGPLANMLRPAIWATDAVIEPPDGVRQEWQILNEIARRMGHGGAYPVRPLRWLAKLGYQVKPRQILDIMIRTSEVGDRFGLRRNGISFKKLVRDYSHG
;
A
#
# COMPACT_ATOMS: atom_id res chain seq x y z
N MET A 1 4.17 -10.49 -20.77
CA MET A 1 5.60 -10.74 -20.48
C MET A 1 5.91 -12.22 -20.44
N ILE A 2 5.24 -13.04 -19.61
CA ILE A 2 5.36 -14.52 -19.66
C ILE A 2 4.99 -15.05 -21.06
N LEU A 3 3.80 -14.69 -21.55
CA LEU A 3 3.29 -15.13 -22.86
C LEU A 3 4.16 -14.68 -24.05
N THR A 4 4.92 -13.60 -23.87
CA THR A 4 5.76 -13.02 -24.92
C THR A 4 7.24 -13.41 -24.80
N GLY A 5 7.60 -14.24 -23.80
CA GLY A 5 8.99 -14.64 -23.56
C GLY A 5 9.90 -13.52 -23.05
N ASN A 6 9.34 -12.39 -22.57
CA ASN A 6 10.10 -11.21 -22.16
C ASN A 6 10.43 -11.23 -20.66
N ILE A 7 10.93 -12.36 -20.15
CA ILE A 7 11.39 -12.53 -18.77
C ILE A 7 12.86 -12.88 -18.81
N GLU A 8 13.65 -12.23 -17.96
CA GLU A 8 15.10 -12.44 -17.84
C GLU A 8 15.88 -12.24 -19.15
N ILE A 9 15.38 -11.34 -20.01
CA ILE A 9 16.06 -10.89 -21.23
C ILE A 9 16.30 -9.39 -21.20
N GLU A 10 17.23 -8.91 -22.03
CA GLU A 10 17.48 -7.48 -22.21
C GLU A 10 16.19 -6.75 -22.66
N GLY A 11 15.82 -5.68 -21.94
CA GLY A 11 14.57 -4.95 -22.15
C GLY A 11 13.31 -5.64 -21.62
N GLY A 12 13.42 -6.83 -21.02
CA GLY A 12 12.33 -7.58 -20.40
C GLY A 12 12.16 -7.33 -18.91
N LEU A 13 11.27 -8.11 -18.27
CA LEU A 13 11.11 -8.12 -16.82
C LEU A 13 12.26 -8.89 -16.16
N LEU A 14 12.81 -8.34 -15.09
CA LEU A 14 13.86 -8.96 -14.29
C LEU A 14 13.38 -9.16 -12.85
N PHE A 15 13.72 -10.31 -12.29
CA PHE A 15 13.58 -10.59 -10.87
C PHE A 15 14.97 -10.59 -10.24
N GLY A 16 15.23 -9.56 -9.45
CA GLY A 16 16.50 -9.37 -8.76
C GLY A 16 16.43 -9.84 -7.30
N TRP A 17 17.61 -10.03 -6.71
CA TRP A 17 17.71 -10.12 -5.25
C TRP A 17 17.29 -8.78 -4.62
N ALA A 18 16.58 -8.82 -3.51
CA ALA A 18 16.18 -7.65 -2.73
C ALA A 18 16.62 -7.80 -1.28
N ALA A 19 17.04 -6.70 -0.66
CA ALA A 19 17.39 -6.69 0.75
C ALA A 19 16.20 -7.06 1.65
N ILE A 20 14.97 -6.72 1.25
CA ILE A 20 13.76 -7.03 2.02
C ILE A 20 12.96 -8.11 1.27
N ASP A 21 12.72 -9.24 1.93
CA ASP A 21 11.90 -10.33 1.38
C ASP A 21 10.41 -10.02 1.51
N ILE A 22 9.90 -9.24 0.55
CA ILE A 22 8.48 -8.85 0.50
C ILE A 22 7.59 -10.08 0.22
N ALA A 23 8.05 -11.03 -0.59
CA ALA A 23 7.30 -12.24 -0.91
C ALA A 23 7.15 -13.14 0.32
N GLY A 24 8.23 -13.33 1.09
CA GLY A 24 8.20 -14.03 2.37
C GLY A 24 7.32 -13.32 3.40
N PHE A 25 7.34 -11.98 3.45
CA PHE A 25 6.43 -11.22 4.30
C PHE A 25 4.96 -11.42 3.88
N ALA A 26 4.65 -11.34 2.58
CA ALA A 26 3.30 -11.57 2.05
C ALA A 26 2.79 -12.96 2.45
N ARG A 27 3.60 -14.01 2.23
CA ARG A 27 3.31 -15.39 2.69
C ARG A 27 3.04 -15.47 4.18
N ALA A 28 3.94 -14.93 5.00
CA ALA A 28 3.83 -15.00 6.47
C ALA A 28 2.60 -14.23 7.00
N SER A 29 2.18 -13.19 6.30
CA SER A 29 0.98 -12.40 6.61
C SER A 29 -0.32 -12.97 6.02
N GLY A 30 -0.24 -13.97 5.14
CA GLY A 30 -1.38 -14.55 4.42
C GLY A 30 -1.95 -13.65 3.33
N MET A 31 -1.14 -12.75 2.75
CA MET A 31 -1.54 -11.80 1.71
C MET A 31 -1.21 -12.27 0.29
N ASP A 32 -0.56 -13.43 0.12
CA ASP A 32 -0.21 -14.00 -1.18
C ASP A 32 -1.30 -14.94 -1.74
N THR A 33 -2.56 -14.64 -1.42
CA THR A 33 -3.71 -15.44 -1.85
C THR A 33 -3.91 -15.39 -3.36
N TYR A 34 -4.43 -16.49 -3.90
CA TYR A 34 -4.91 -16.59 -5.27
C TYR A 34 -6.19 -17.42 -5.26
N ASP A 35 -7.23 -16.91 -5.92
CA ASP A 35 -8.54 -17.57 -6.04
C ASP A 35 -9.11 -18.08 -4.69
N SER A 36 -8.75 -17.38 -3.60
CA SER A 36 -9.22 -17.67 -2.25
C SER A 36 -10.55 -16.99 -1.99
N VAL A 37 -10.78 -15.84 -2.63
CA VAL A 37 -12.06 -15.16 -2.70
C VAL A 37 -12.29 -14.74 -4.16
N ARG A 38 -13.56 -14.67 -4.58
CA ARG A 38 -13.94 -14.23 -5.92
C ARG A 38 -14.83 -13.00 -5.86
N THR A 39 -14.77 -12.16 -6.90
CA THR A 39 -15.70 -11.03 -7.06
C THR A 39 -17.12 -11.54 -7.17
N ARG A 40 -18.07 -10.79 -6.60
CA ARG A 40 -19.42 -11.32 -6.35
C ARG A 40 -20.30 -11.35 -7.60
N VAL A 41 -20.06 -10.48 -8.58
CA VAL A 41 -20.84 -10.47 -9.84
C VAL A 41 -20.23 -11.37 -10.89
N ASN A 42 -18.97 -11.14 -11.24
CA ASN A 42 -18.33 -11.79 -12.39
C ASN A 42 -17.47 -13.00 -12.00
N GLY A 43 -17.25 -13.24 -10.70
CA GLY A 43 -16.56 -14.44 -10.23
C GLY A 43 -15.07 -14.46 -10.54
N HIS A 44 -14.44 -13.31 -10.75
CA HIS A 44 -12.99 -13.24 -10.99
C HIS A 44 -12.22 -13.50 -9.69
N PRO A 45 -11.08 -14.23 -9.75
CA PRO A 45 -10.28 -14.55 -8.58
C PRO A 45 -9.57 -13.32 -8.02
N ASP A 46 -9.34 -13.30 -6.71
CA ASP A 46 -8.34 -12.42 -6.12
C ASP A 46 -6.91 -12.82 -6.56
N VAL A 47 -6.03 -11.83 -6.62
CA VAL A 47 -4.59 -12.03 -6.83
C VAL A 47 -3.83 -11.16 -5.82
N TYR A 48 -3.03 -11.78 -4.97
CA TYR A 48 -2.41 -11.11 -3.80
C TYR A 48 -3.45 -10.46 -2.87
N GLY A 49 -4.62 -11.09 -2.71
CA GLY A 49 -5.72 -10.55 -1.90
C GLY A 49 -6.40 -9.32 -2.51
N MET A 50 -6.06 -8.96 -3.75
CA MET A 50 -6.61 -7.80 -4.46
C MET A 50 -7.58 -8.27 -5.54
N PHE A 51 -8.75 -7.65 -5.61
CA PHE A 51 -9.71 -7.89 -6.68
C PHE A 51 -9.36 -7.09 -7.94
N PRO A 52 -9.69 -7.62 -9.13
CA PRO A 52 -9.47 -6.90 -10.37
C PRO A 52 -10.44 -5.70 -10.44
N SER A 53 -9.88 -4.52 -10.73
CA SER A 53 -10.65 -3.27 -10.74
C SER A 53 -11.76 -3.23 -11.80
N VAL A 54 -11.75 -4.15 -12.78
CA VAL A 54 -12.81 -4.27 -13.80
C VAL A 54 -14.18 -4.60 -13.22
N ASP A 55 -14.23 -5.22 -12.04
CA ASP A 55 -15.50 -5.61 -11.40
C ASP A 55 -16.07 -4.55 -10.49
N LEU A 56 -15.31 -3.49 -10.18
CA LEU A 56 -15.67 -2.54 -9.14
C LEU A 56 -17.05 -1.90 -9.38
N ALA A 57 -17.34 -1.48 -10.62
CA ALA A 57 -18.63 -0.89 -10.95
C ALA A 57 -19.79 -1.89 -10.75
N ALA A 58 -19.62 -3.14 -11.23
CA ALA A 58 -20.62 -4.19 -11.08
C ALA A 58 -20.84 -4.56 -9.60
N ASP A 59 -19.76 -4.61 -8.82
CA ASP A 59 -19.76 -4.93 -7.39
C ASP A 59 -20.41 -3.82 -6.53
N ILE A 60 -20.38 -2.56 -6.99
CA ILE A 60 -21.13 -1.45 -6.40
C ILE A 60 -22.62 -1.50 -6.82
N LEU A 61 -22.90 -1.63 -8.12
CA LEU A 61 -24.24 -1.42 -8.67
C LEU A 61 -25.21 -2.58 -8.43
N THR A 62 -24.73 -3.82 -8.35
CA THR A 62 -25.63 -4.98 -8.25
C THR A 62 -26.09 -5.21 -6.80
N PRO A 63 -27.39 -5.14 -6.48
CA PRO A 63 -27.87 -5.41 -5.13
C PRO A 63 -27.64 -6.85 -4.70
N GLY A 64 -27.41 -7.07 -3.40
CA GLY A 64 -27.29 -8.41 -2.83
C GLY A 64 -26.29 -8.50 -1.69
N GLU A 65 -26.05 -9.71 -1.23
CA GLU A 65 -25.02 -9.99 -0.23
C GLU A 65 -23.64 -9.55 -0.77
N GLY A 66 -22.87 -8.85 0.07
CA GLY A 66 -21.55 -8.36 -0.29
C GLY A 66 -21.51 -7.13 -1.21
N GLN A 67 -22.64 -6.48 -1.50
CA GLN A 67 -22.66 -5.25 -2.28
C GLN A 67 -21.71 -4.19 -1.69
N ILE A 68 -20.85 -3.60 -2.53
CA ILE A 68 -19.94 -2.54 -2.11
C ILE A 68 -20.75 -1.26 -1.91
N LYS A 69 -20.85 -0.82 -0.65
CA LYS A 69 -21.54 0.40 -0.23
C LYS A 69 -20.58 1.47 0.27
N ALA A 70 -19.34 1.09 0.57
CA ALA A 70 -18.33 2.00 1.08
C ALA A 70 -17.02 1.83 0.31
N LEU A 71 -16.35 2.94 -0.02
CA LEU A 71 -15.08 2.93 -0.75
C LEU A 71 -14.05 3.88 -0.12
N ALA A 72 -12.85 3.37 0.12
CA ALA A 72 -11.68 4.17 0.49
C ALA A 72 -10.73 4.25 -0.70
N LEU A 73 -10.48 5.46 -1.20
CA LEU A 73 -9.54 5.72 -2.29
C LEU A 73 -8.23 6.23 -1.68
N VAL A 74 -7.10 5.61 -2.01
CA VAL A 74 -5.78 6.04 -1.52
C VAL A 74 -4.87 6.25 -2.72
N GLY A 75 -4.61 7.51 -3.06
CA GLY A 75 -3.80 7.90 -4.23
C GLY A 75 -4.24 7.26 -5.54
N ALA A 76 -5.56 7.13 -5.76
CA ALA A 76 -6.14 6.32 -6.82
C ALA A 76 -7.07 7.14 -7.74
N ASN A 77 -6.95 6.90 -9.04
CA ASN A 77 -7.84 7.48 -10.07
C ASN A 77 -8.39 6.40 -11.04
N PRO A 78 -9.11 5.37 -10.54
CA PRO A 78 -9.56 4.24 -11.33
C PRO A 78 -10.54 4.60 -12.46
N VAL A 79 -11.24 5.74 -12.41
CA VAL A 79 -12.07 6.20 -13.54
C VAL A 79 -11.23 6.32 -14.81
N ILE A 80 -9.96 6.72 -14.72
CA ILE A 80 -9.08 6.83 -15.89
C ILE A 80 -8.05 5.69 -15.94
N SER A 81 -7.58 5.21 -14.79
CA SER A 81 -6.45 4.27 -14.74
C SER A 81 -6.84 2.80 -14.79
N SER A 82 -8.12 2.45 -14.60
CA SER A 82 -8.59 1.06 -14.62
C SER A 82 -9.14 0.65 -15.97
N ALA A 83 -8.94 -0.62 -16.33
CA ALA A 83 -9.58 -1.23 -17.50
C ALA A 83 -11.11 -1.29 -17.40
N GLY A 84 -11.70 -1.22 -16.19
CA GLY A 84 -13.14 -1.07 -15.99
C GLY A 84 -13.55 0.32 -15.47
N GLY A 85 -12.71 1.32 -15.74
CA GLY A 85 -13.04 2.72 -15.47
C GLY A 85 -14.06 3.28 -16.46
N GLY A 86 -13.97 4.59 -16.71
CA GLY A 86 -14.84 5.31 -17.62
C GLY A 86 -16.23 5.62 -17.04
N PRO A 87 -17.21 5.94 -17.91
CA PRO A 87 -18.52 6.43 -17.50
C PRO A 87 -19.29 5.49 -16.57
N ASP A 88 -19.12 4.17 -16.72
CA ASP A 88 -19.83 3.17 -15.92
C ASP A 88 -19.34 3.20 -14.46
N LEU A 89 -18.02 3.27 -14.24
CA LEU A 89 -17.47 3.42 -12.90
C LEU A 89 -17.80 4.81 -12.33
N GLU A 90 -17.69 5.87 -13.12
CA GLU A 90 -18.04 7.23 -12.70
C GLU A 90 -19.49 7.31 -12.19
N GLN A 91 -20.43 6.65 -12.89
CA GLN A 91 -21.82 6.54 -12.43
C GLN A 91 -21.94 5.71 -11.16
N ALA A 92 -21.29 4.54 -11.11
CA ALA A 92 -21.33 3.63 -9.97
C ALA A 92 -20.88 4.31 -8.66
N LEU A 93 -19.86 5.17 -8.70
CA LEU A 93 -19.37 5.89 -7.51
C LEU A 93 -20.47 6.70 -6.80
N ASN A 94 -21.47 7.21 -7.53
CA ASN A 94 -22.58 7.97 -6.94
C ASN A 94 -23.60 7.10 -6.18
N HIS A 95 -23.48 5.76 -6.25
CA HIS A 95 -24.34 4.82 -5.53
C HIS A 95 -23.75 4.36 -4.19
N LEU A 96 -22.53 4.79 -3.86
CA LEU A 96 -21.91 4.49 -2.58
C LEU A 96 -22.65 5.25 -1.45
N GLU A 97 -22.78 4.60 -0.30
CA GLU A 97 -23.34 5.20 0.92
C GLU A 97 -22.30 6.09 1.64
N VAL A 98 -21.02 5.75 1.50
CA VAL A 98 -19.91 6.55 2.01
C VAL A 98 -18.63 6.30 1.23
N SER A 99 -17.91 7.35 0.92
CA SER A 99 -16.64 7.29 0.22
C SER A 99 -15.70 8.38 0.71
N PHE A 100 -14.42 8.04 0.83
CA PHE A 100 -13.40 9.03 1.13
C PHE A 100 -12.14 8.78 0.31
N ALA A 101 -11.45 9.86 -0.02
CA ALA A 101 -10.19 9.83 -0.73
C ALA A 101 -9.07 10.43 0.11
N LEU A 102 -7.93 9.76 0.08
CA LEU A 102 -6.64 10.20 0.61
C LEU A 102 -5.78 10.56 -0.59
N ASP A 103 -5.67 11.84 -0.92
CA ASP A 103 -5.05 12.29 -2.17
C ASP A 103 -4.40 13.67 -2.03
N LEU A 104 -3.48 13.97 -2.94
CA LEU A 104 -2.81 15.26 -3.04
C LEU A 104 -3.67 16.28 -3.81
N TYR A 105 -4.49 15.80 -4.75
CA TYR A 105 -5.29 16.63 -5.64
C TYR A 105 -6.70 16.07 -5.83
N ILE A 106 -7.63 16.93 -6.22
CA ILE A 106 -8.93 16.49 -6.72
C ILE A 106 -8.74 15.95 -8.14
N ASN A 107 -9.27 14.76 -8.41
CA ASN A 107 -9.19 14.03 -9.68
C ASN A 107 -10.57 13.54 -10.12
N GLU A 108 -10.63 12.88 -11.28
CA GLU A 108 -11.87 12.44 -11.93
C GLU A 108 -12.62 11.35 -11.16
N THR A 109 -11.92 10.57 -10.34
CA THR A 109 -12.54 9.61 -9.43
C THR A 109 -12.97 10.27 -8.13
N ASN A 110 -12.04 10.96 -7.46
CA ASN A 110 -12.26 11.41 -6.08
C ASN A 110 -13.16 12.65 -5.98
N LYS A 111 -13.45 13.35 -7.09
CA LYS A 111 -14.49 14.40 -7.15
C LYS A 111 -15.89 13.88 -6.76
N HIS A 112 -16.11 12.57 -6.82
CA HIS A 112 -17.33 11.90 -6.39
C HIS A 112 -17.31 11.49 -4.91
N ALA A 113 -16.18 11.62 -4.22
CA ALA A 113 -16.07 11.20 -2.83
C ALA A 113 -16.78 12.16 -1.87
N ASP A 114 -17.36 11.64 -0.79
CA ASP A 114 -17.97 12.48 0.25
C ASP A 114 -16.93 13.32 0.99
N TYR A 115 -15.70 12.78 1.13
CA TYR A 115 -14.59 13.45 1.77
C TYR A 115 -13.30 13.28 0.96
N VAL A 116 -12.61 14.38 0.66
CA VAL A 116 -11.23 14.36 0.16
C VAL A 116 -10.34 14.90 1.26
N LEU A 117 -9.48 14.04 1.82
CA LEU A 117 -8.60 14.36 2.93
C LEU A 117 -7.17 14.57 2.42
N PRO A 118 -6.51 15.68 2.77
CA PRO A 118 -5.16 15.98 2.29
C PRO A 118 -4.13 15.07 2.97
N VAL A 119 -3.17 14.60 2.19
CA VAL A 119 -2.11 13.69 2.64
C VAL A 119 -0.72 14.28 2.45
N ALA A 120 0.23 13.80 3.26
CA ALA A 120 1.62 14.25 3.18
C ALA A 120 2.24 13.90 1.82
N HIS A 121 2.85 14.90 1.18
CA HIS A 121 3.62 14.73 -0.05
C HIS A 121 4.89 13.90 0.21
N PHE A 122 5.49 13.34 -0.84
CA PHE A 122 6.69 12.50 -0.69
C PHE A 122 7.92 13.25 -0.14
N TYR A 123 7.95 14.59 -0.22
CA TYR A 123 8.98 15.42 0.43
C TYR A 123 8.69 15.73 1.90
N GLU A 124 7.48 15.46 2.38
CA GLU A 124 6.99 15.81 3.72
C GLU A 124 7.02 14.63 4.70
N ARG A 125 7.54 13.47 4.24
CA ARG A 125 7.54 12.22 5.00
C ARG A 125 8.81 11.42 4.76
N GLU A 126 9.09 10.53 5.70
CA GLU A 126 10.04 9.47 5.48
C GLU A 126 9.55 8.47 4.42
N ASP A 127 10.45 7.90 3.64
CA ASP A 127 10.08 6.87 2.66
C ASP A 127 11.19 5.85 2.41
N LEU A 128 10.76 4.64 2.02
CA LEU A 128 11.58 3.54 1.54
C LEU A 128 10.74 2.77 0.52
N PRO A 129 11.04 2.87 -0.79
CA PRO A 129 10.19 2.31 -1.83
C PRO A 129 10.35 0.79 -1.87
N LEU A 130 9.42 0.07 -1.25
CA LEU A 130 9.41 -1.40 -1.20
C LEU A 130 9.15 -2.03 -2.58
N GLY A 131 8.19 -1.50 -3.35
CA GLY A 131 7.71 -2.12 -4.59
C GLY A 131 8.80 -2.45 -5.61
N PRO A 132 9.70 -1.50 -5.96
CA PRO A 132 10.73 -1.74 -6.97
C PRO A 132 11.85 -2.68 -6.53
N LEU A 133 12.05 -2.95 -5.23
CA LEU A 133 13.27 -3.59 -4.71
C LEU A 133 13.60 -4.94 -5.37
N ALA A 134 12.58 -5.76 -5.64
CA ALA A 134 12.75 -7.08 -6.23
C ALA A 134 12.84 -7.09 -7.77
N ASN A 135 12.74 -5.93 -8.42
CA ASN A 135 12.71 -5.79 -9.88
C ASN A 135 13.87 -4.91 -10.40
N MET A 136 14.92 -4.74 -9.62
CA MET A 136 16.07 -3.91 -10.00
C MET A 136 17.16 -4.75 -10.67
N LEU A 137 17.68 -4.25 -11.80
CA LEU A 137 18.87 -4.82 -12.45
C LEU A 137 20.10 -4.80 -11.53
N ARG A 138 20.24 -3.73 -10.74
CA ARG A 138 21.26 -3.60 -9.71
C ARG A 138 20.54 -3.46 -8.37
N PRO A 139 20.52 -4.51 -7.54
CA PRO A 139 19.90 -4.45 -6.24
C PRO A 139 20.43 -3.28 -5.42
N ALA A 140 19.52 -2.40 -5.01
CA ALA A 140 19.83 -1.23 -4.21
C ALA A 140 18.69 -0.98 -3.21
N ILE A 141 19.03 -0.31 -2.13
CA ILE A 141 18.08 0.12 -1.12
C ILE A 141 18.45 1.52 -0.68
N TRP A 142 17.46 2.38 -0.60
CA TRP A 142 17.61 3.75 -0.14
C TRP A 142 16.45 4.10 0.76
N ALA A 143 16.68 5.09 1.62
CA ALA A 143 15.69 5.63 2.51
C ALA A 143 15.88 7.14 2.56
N THR A 144 14.79 7.87 2.74
CA THR A 144 14.82 9.31 2.93
C THR A 144 14.09 9.68 4.21
N ASP A 145 14.58 10.70 4.92
CA ASP A 145 13.78 11.44 5.89
C ASP A 145 12.94 12.49 5.15
N ALA A 146 12.00 13.11 5.85
CA ALA A 146 11.28 14.28 5.34
C ALA A 146 12.25 15.42 5.02
N VAL A 147 12.05 16.07 3.87
CA VAL A 147 12.86 17.20 3.39
C VAL A 147 12.25 18.53 3.86
N ILE A 148 10.92 18.58 3.94
CA ILE A 148 10.15 19.72 4.42
C ILE A 148 9.11 19.25 5.45
N GLU A 149 8.62 20.16 6.28
CA GLU A 149 7.51 19.87 7.18
C GLU A 149 6.17 19.86 6.41
N PRO A 150 5.25 18.95 6.73
CA PRO A 150 3.91 18.95 6.14
C PRO A 150 3.15 20.25 6.52
N PRO A 151 2.35 20.81 5.61
CA PRO A 151 1.49 21.95 5.92
C PRO A 151 0.50 21.65 7.05
N ASP A 152 -0.03 22.70 7.67
CA ASP A 152 -1.02 22.57 8.73
C ASP A 152 -2.25 21.78 8.26
N GLY A 153 -2.66 20.80 9.08
CA GLY A 153 -3.80 19.92 8.78
C GLY A 153 -3.48 18.71 7.89
N VAL A 154 -2.33 18.69 7.22
CA VAL A 154 -1.86 17.56 6.42
C VAL A 154 -1.34 16.44 7.33
N ARG A 155 -1.65 15.19 6.98
CA ARG A 155 -1.23 14.00 7.75
C ARG A 155 -0.78 12.89 6.79
N GLN A 156 0.06 12.00 7.26
CA GLN A 156 0.36 10.78 6.51
C GLN A 156 -0.86 9.85 6.51
N GLU A 157 -1.04 9.10 5.43
CA GLU A 157 -2.17 8.22 5.16
C GLU A 157 -2.39 7.22 6.30
N TRP A 158 -1.30 6.63 6.82
CA TRP A 158 -1.37 5.67 7.92
C TRP A 158 -1.94 6.29 9.21
N GLN A 159 -1.73 7.60 9.44
CA GLN A 159 -2.27 8.29 10.62
C GLN A 159 -3.78 8.45 10.49
N ILE A 160 -4.24 8.84 9.30
CA ILE A 160 -5.66 9.01 9.01
C ILE A 160 -6.38 7.65 9.10
N LEU A 161 -5.84 6.63 8.44
CA LEU A 161 -6.39 5.27 8.46
C LEU A 161 -6.40 4.67 9.87
N ASN A 162 -5.32 4.87 10.66
CA ASN A 162 -5.29 4.43 12.05
C ASN A 162 -6.36 5.11 12.89
N GLU A 163 -6.58 6.42 12.71
CA GLU A 163 -7.59 7.15 13.46
C GLU A 163 -9.01 6.70 13.11
N ILE A 164 -9.30 6.47 11.82
CA ILE A 164 -10.57 5.89 11.37
C ILE A 164 -10.77 4.50 11.99
N ALA A 165 -9.79 3.60 11.84
CA ALA A 165 -9.85 2.25 12.39
C ALA A 165 -10.00 2.24 13.92
N ARG A 166 -9.36 3.18 14.62
CA ARG A 166 -9.50 3.36 16.08
C ARG A 166 -10.92 3.77 16.46
N ARG A 167 -11.51 4.74 15.78
CA ARG A 167 -12.90 5.18 16.00
C ARG A 167 -13.91 4.07 15.71
N MET A 168 -13.61 3.18 14.79
CA MET A 168 -14.39 1.96 14.51
C MET A 168 -14.16 0.82 15.52
N GLY A 169 -13.28 1.00 16.51
CA GLY A 169 -13.01 -0.03 17.53
C GLY A 169 -12.03 -1.13 17.08
N HIS A 170 -11.26 -0.92 16.01
CA HIS A 170 -10.23 -1.85 15.53
C HIS A 170 -8.83 -1.59 16.10
N GLY A 171 -8.64 -0.49 16.84
CA GLY A 171 -7.35 -0.09 17.43
C GLY A 171 -6.40 0.61 16.46
N GLY A 172 -6.29 0.10 15.23
CA GLY A 172 -5.54 0.71 14.13
C GLY A 172 -5.66 -0.11 12.84
N ALA A 173 -5.21 0.46 11.72
CA ALA A 173 -5.23 -0.14 10.39
C ALA A 173 -4.03 -1.07 10.17
N TYR A 174 -3.90 -2.09 11.03
CA TYR A 174 -2.81 -3.07 10.97
C TYR A 174 -3.26 -4.38 10.31
N PRO A 175 -2.41 -5.02 9.49
CA PRO A 175 -2.77 -6.24 8.75
C PRO A 175 -2.97 -7.44 9.69
N VAL A 176 -2.17 -7.54 10.77
CA VAL A 176 -2.18 -8.70 11.66
C VAL A 176 -2.94 -8.45 12.96
N ARG A 177 -3.68 -9.46 13.46
CA ARG A 177 -4.50 -9.37 14.67
C ARG A 177 -3.72 -8.96 15.93
N PRO A 178 -2.48 -9.45 16.19
CA PRO A 178 -1.72 -9.06 17.37
C PRO A 178 -1.40 -7.56 17.42
N LEU A 179 -1.04 -6.94 16.28
CA LEU A 179 -0.78 -5.50 16.20
C LEU A 179 -2.04 -4.67 16.46
N ARG A 180 -3.20 -5.10 15.94
CA ARG A 180 -4.50 -4.46 16.25
C ARG A 180 -4.83 -4.54 17.73
N TRP A 181 -4.55 -5.67 18.39
CA TRP A 181 -4.75 -5.82 19.83
C TRP A 181 -3.81 -4.93 20.65
N LEU A 182 -2.52 -4.88 20.32
CA LEU A 182 -1.56 -3.97 20.95
C LEU A 182 -1.97 -2.50 20.77
N ALA A 183 -2.47 -2.13 19.59
CA ALA A 183 -2.97 -0.78 19.32
C ALA A 183 -4.19 -0.42 20.20
N LYS A 184 -5.06 -1.38 20.52
CA LYS A 184 -6.15 -1.17 21.49
C LYS A 184 -5.65 -0.92 22.91
N LEU A 185 -4.45 -1.39 23.25
CA LEU A 185 -3.78 -1.13 24.52
C LEU A 185 -2.96 0.18 24.52
N GLY A 186 -3.03 0.97 23.44
CA GLY A 186 -2.32 2.25 23.30
C GLY A 186 -0.95 2.14 22.62
N TYR A 187 -0.52 0.94 22.22
CA TYR A 187 0.77 0.76 21.54
C TYR A 187 0.60 0.84 20.02
N GLN A 188 0.89 2.02 19.45
CA GLN A 188 0.88 2.23 18.00
C GLN A 188 2.27 2.07 17.41
N VAL A 189 2.43 1.08 16.53
CA VAL A 189 3.64 0.90 15.73
C VAL A 189 3.54 1.76 14.47
N LYS A 190 4.56 2.57 14.21
CA LYS A 190 4.63 3.42 13.00
C LYS A 190 5.15 2.61 11.80
N PRO A 191 4.76 2.92 10.55
CA PRO A 191 5.32 2.27 9.37
C PRO A 191 6.85 2.30 9.32
N ARG A 192 7.47 3.44 9.66
CA ARG A 192 8.93 3.56 9.78
C ARG A 192 9.57 2.53 10.71
N GLN A 193 8.92 2.20 11.83
CA GLN A 193 9.43 1.20 12.77
C GLN A 193 9.33 -0.22 12.20
N ILE A 194 8.22 -0.52 11.50
CA ILE A 194 8.05 -1.80 10.80
C ILE A 194 9.14 -1.96 9.74
N LEU A 195 9.34 -0.93 8.92
CA LEU A 195 10.38 -0.90 7.90
C LEU A 195 11.79 -1.06 8.49
N ASP A 196 12.13 -0.31 9.55
CA ASP A 196 13.45 -0.44 10.19
C ASP A 196 13.67 -1.85 10.77
N ILE A 197 12.64 -2.47 11.35
CA ILE A 197 12.70 -3.88 11.78
C ILE A 197 12.99 -4.78 10.58
N MET A 198 12.23 -4.65 9.48
CA MET A 198 12.41 -5.47 8.28
C MET A 198 13.83 -5.34 7.71
N ILE A 199 14.37 -4.12 7.62
CA ILE A 199 15.75 -3.88 7.17
C ILE A 199 16.73 -4.56 8.13
N ARG A 200 16.61 -4.33 9.44
CA ARG A 200 17.56 -4.82 10.45
C ARG A 200 17.57 -6.34 10.56
N THR A 201 16.44 -6.99 10.34
CA THR A 201 16.33 -8.46 10.35
C THR A 201 16.66 -9.11 9.02
N SER A 202 16.81 -8.33 7.95
CA SER A 202 17.16 -8.86 6.63
C SER A 202 18.56 -9.48 6.57
N GLU A 203 18.85 -10.14 5.46
CA GLU A 203 20.16 -10.72 5.17
C GLU A 203 21.29 -9.69 5.19
N VAL A 204 21.03 -8.42 4.87
CA VAL A 204 22.03 -7.34 4.90
C VAL A 204 21.90 -6.44 6.14
N GLY A 205 20.90 -6.69 6.99
CA GLY A 205 20.60 -5.90 8.17
C GLY A 205 21.67 -5.93 9.26
N ASP A 206 21.69 -4.88 10.09
CA ASP A 206 22.62 -4.76 11.22
C ASP A 206 22.30 -5.69 12.40
N ARG A 207 21.16 -6.40 12.36
CA ARG A 207 20.66 -7.27 13.44
C ARG A 207 20.71 -6.59 14.81
N PHE A 208 20.25 -5.35 14.89
CA PHE A 208 20.27 -4.54 16.12
C PHE A 208 21.68 -4.31 16.67
N GLY A 209 22.66 -4.19 15.77
CA GLY A 209 24.06 -3.94 16.09
C GLY A 209 24.92 -5.19 16.22
N LEU A 210 24.33 -6.40 16.17
CA LEU A 210 25.07 -7.66 16.16
C LEU A 210 25.95 -7.81 14.91
N ARG A 211 25.56 -7.19 13.80
CA ARG A 211 26.36 -7.10 12.56
C ARG A 211 26.78 -5.66 12.31
N ARG A 212 28.03 -5.33 12.67
CA ARG A 212 28.57 -3.96 12.55
C ARG A 212 28.45 -3.37 11.13
N ASN A 213 28.70 -4.19 10.12
CA ASN A 213 28.66 -3.78 8.71
C ASN A 213 27.26 -3.90 8.08
N GLY A 214 26.23 -4.31 8.84
CA GLY A 214 24.87 -4.38 8.31
C GLY A 214 24.18 -3.02 8.29
N ILE A 215 23.10 -2.93 7.52
CA ILE A 215 22.33 -1.70 7.30
C ILE A 215 21.14 -1.58 8.26
N SER A 216 20.72 -0.35 8.50
CA SER A 216 19.45 0.02 9.16
C SER A 216 18.96 1.32 8.55
N PHE A 217 17.69 1.69 8.76
CA PHE A 217 17.12 2.91 8.18
C PHE A 217 18.00 4.13 8.52
N LYS A 218 18.43 4.23 9.78
CA LYS A 218 19.32 5.29 10.26
C LYS A 218 20.66 5.35 9.53
N LYS A 219 21.28 4.19 9.25
CA LYS A 219 22.55 4.14 8.51
C LYS A 219 22.35 4.51 7.05
N LEU A 220 21.25 4.06 6.42
CA LEU A 220 20.93 4.42 5.04
C LEU A 220 20.81 5.94 4.88
N VAL A 221 20.02 6.60 5.73
CA VAL A 221 19.85 8.06 5.63
C VAL A 221 21.14 8.82 5.96
N ARG A 222 21.90 8.38 6.97
CA ARG A 222 23.09 9.11 7.45
C ARG A 222 24.34 8.87 6.60
N ASP A 223 24.60 7.62 6.25
CA ASP A 223 25.87 7.18 5.67
C ASP A 223 25.77 6.99 4.14
N TYR A 224 24.55 6.87 3.60
CA TYR A 224 24.27 6.55 2.19
C TYR A 224 23.18 7.46 1.58
N SER A 225 23.24 8.77 1.86
CA SER A 225 22.21 9.75 1.46
C SER A 225 21.98 9.92 -0.05
N HIS A 226 22.79 9.27 -0.90
CA HIS A 226 22.71 9.36 -2.37
C HIS A 226 22.46 8.00 -3.07
N GLY A 227 22.22 6.92 -2.31
CA GLY A 227 22.10 5.56 -2.85
C GLY A 227 23.44 4.85 -2.95
#